data_AF-A0AAD6FA62-F1
#
_entry.id   AF-A0AAD6FA62-F1
#
_cell.length_a   1.000
_cell.length_b   1.000
_cell.length_c   1.000
_cell.angle_alpha   90.00
_cell.angle_beta   90.00
_cell.angle_gamma   90.00
#
_symmetry.space_group_name_H-M   'P 1'
#
loop_
_entity.id
_entity.type
_entity.pdbx_description
1 polymer ?
#
loop_
_entity_poly.entity_id
_entity_poly.type
_entity_poly.pdbx_seq_one_letter_code
_entity_poly.pdbx_strand_id
1 'polypeptide(L)'
;EPFSPTEEHVPLEEFKRVVVQRFVQQKLYLFLQHCFGHWPLDASFRAVLETWLSYIQPWRYTGEKINPQADQNRTVPEKWESFVQENLLMYTKLFQVLLNRTVRTDLVNAKNALMVFRVSKVFAQPNLADMIQKGEQLFLEPEHVLHHRQPRGYLTPSQGGSFLSSRQRVVTDMVFRVKSHVYALEGQDCQYKQMFGNELRGAVMKLIQIIAQARQTAKRISDHSNEVAASNSFLSWFGMGSSDLNNTFSGAEPEESGECLKKTHEFLDRALEHLCQIFKLNQGQLTQLISTLGSCQDEGNCKQLPDCIQGENGLILTDLGRKQIISGQRRFDIQYQGDPELQPIRSYESALLVRLLYRVSSLINHRFGAHMDAVCSRPDFPGRLCRHFLSDGDSAPRLNQSPLSRRWSERPRRPRLSLRRLASFRTLMVLLLIYGLGAILSFSPVSSSIIILTGGFLYGL
;
A
#
# COMPACT_ATOMS: atom_id res chain seq x y z
N GLU A 1 -36.76 -44.71 -28.63
CA GLU A 1 -36.83 -43.24 -28.54
C GLU A 1 -35.92 -42.78 -27.40
N PRO A 2 -34.90 -41.96 -27.63
CA PRO A 2 -34.12 -41.38 -26.54
C PRO A 2 -34.78 -40.08 -26.08
N PHE A 3 -35.02 -39.97 -24.78
CA PHE A 3 -35.44 -38.76 -24.10
C PHE A 3 -34.34 -37.69 -24.19
N SER A 4 -34.68 -36.52 -24.71
CA SER A 4 -33.87 -35.30 -24.70
C SER A 4 -33.94 -34.61 -23.32
N PRO A 5 -32.81 -34.30 -22.66
CA PRO A 5 -32.80 -33.56 -21.40
C PRO A 5 -32.52 -32.07 -21.68
N THR A 6 -33.53 -31.25 -21.96
CA THR A 6 -33.29 -29.82 -22.30
C THR A 6 -34.25 -28.78 -21.69
N GLU A 7 -35.13 -29.10 -20.75
CA GLU A 7 -36.12 -28.10 -20.28
C GLU A 7 -36.03 -27.65 -18.81
N GLU A 8 -35.38 -28.39 -17.90
CA GLU A 8 -35.44 -28.04 -16.46
C GLU A 8 -34.47 -26.92 -16.00
N HIS A 9 -33.42 -26.59 -16.76
CA HIS A 9 -32.39 -25.61 -16.32
C HIS A 9 -32.72 -24.14 -16.63
N VAL A 10 -33.72 -23.85 -17.47
CA VAL A 10 -34.00 -22.50 -17.99
C VAL A 10 -34.67 -21.56 -16.95
N PRO A 11 -35.65 -22.00 -16.13
CA PRO A 11 -36.38 -21.09 -15.25
C PRO A 11 -35.55 -20.52 -14.09
N LEU A 12 -34.64 -21.33 -13.54
CA LEU A 12 -33.79 -20.91 -12.43
C LEU A 12 -32.71 -19.92 -12.90
N GLU A 13 -32.16 -20.11 -14.10
CA GLU A 13 -31.18 -19.17 -14.66
C GLU A 13 -31.83 -17.86 -15.09
N GLU A 14 -33.05 -17.89 -15.60
CA GLU A 14 -33.82 -16.68 -15.89
C GLU A 14 -34.23 -15.95 -14.59
N PHE A 15 -34.63 -16.69 -13.55
CA PHE A 15 -34.89 -16.13 -12.22
C PHE A 15 -33.63 -15.50 -11.61
N LYS A 16 -32.48 -16.19 -11.64
CA LYS A 16 -31.20 -15.63 -11.17
C LYS A 16 -30.84 -14.38 -11.95
N ARG A 17 -30.97 -14.38 -13.28
CA ARG A 17 -30.73 -13.21 -14.13
C ARG A 17 -31.59 -12.03 -13.69
N VAL A 18 -32.90 -12.23 -13.56
CA VAL A 18 -33.84 -11.17 -13.18
C VAL A 18 -33.63 -10.71 -11.74
N VAL A 19 -33.42 -11.60 -10.78
CA VAL A 19 -33.29 -11.23 -9.36
C VAL A 19 -31.95 -10.56 -9.08
N VAL A 20 -30.84 -11.11 -9.61
CA VAL A 20 -29.51 -10.53 -9.40
C VAL A 20 -29.42 -9.15 -10.06
N GLN A 21 -29.89 -9.02 -11.31
CA GLN A 21 -29.87 -7.76 -12.03
C GLN A 21 -30.76 -6.69 -11.38
N ARG A 22 -31.92 -7.09 -10.85
CA ARG A 22 -32.92 -6.12 -10.37
C ARG A 22 -32.82 -5.80 -8.88
N PHE A 23 -32.34 -6.72 -8.05
CA PHE A 23 -32.28 -6.54 -6.58
C PHE A 23 -30.87 -6.46 -6.00
N VAL A 24 -29.86 -7.02 -6.68
CA VAL A 24 -28.48 -7.08 -6.17
C VAL A 24 -27.59 -6.06 -6.88
N GLN A 25 -27.67 -5.93 -8.20
CA GLN A 25 -26.77 -5.08 -9.00
C GLN A 25 -26.71 -3.64 -8.48
N GLN A 26 -27.86 -2.98 -8.31
CA GLN A 26 -27.90 -1.58 -7.87
C GLN A 26 -27.36 -1.42 -6.44
N LYS A 27 -27.75 -2.30 -5.52
CA LYS A 27 -27.26 -2.25 -4.13
C LYS A 27 -25.75 -2.50 -4.05
N LEU A 28 -25.26 -3.46 -4.82
CA LEU A 28 -23.83 -3.76 -4.92
C LEU A 28 -23.06 -2.59 -5.53
N TYR A 29 -23.58 -1.97 -6.60
CA TYR A 29 -22.96 -0.82 -7.25
C TYR A 29 -22.77 0.33 -6.27
N LEU A 30 -23.85 0.72 -5.57
CA LEU A 30 -23.81 1.80 -4.57
C LEU A 30 -22.87 1.46 -3.40
N PHE A 31 -22.90 0.22 -2.93
CA PHE A 31 -21.98 -0.25 -1.88
C PHE A 31 -20.52 -0.13 -2.33
N LEU A 32 -20.17 -0.65 -3.51
CA LEU A 32 -18.81 -0.59 -4.04
C LEU A 32 -18.38 0.86 -4.29
N GLN A 33 -19.24 1.70 -4.87
CA GLN A 33 -18.94 3.11 -5.10
C GLN A 33 -18.65 3.84 -3.79
N HIS A 34 -19.45 3.60 -2.75
CA HIS A 34 -19.23 4.14 -1.41
C HIS A 34 -17.90 3.65 -0.82
N CYS A 35 -17.64 2.34 -0.85
CA CYS A 35 -16.39 1.79 -0.34
C CYS A 35 -15.17 2.33 -1.10
N PHE A 36 -15.20 2.41 -2.42
CA PHE A 36 -14.05 2.93 -3.19
C PHE A 36 -13.75 4.40 -2.83
N GLY A 37 -14.79 5.20 -2.55
CA GLY A 37 -14.65 6.61 -2.14
C GLY A 37 -14.20 6.81 -0.69
N HIS A 38 -14.66 5.99 0.24
CA HIS A 38 -14.53 6.23 1.68
C HIS A 38 -13.63 5.24 2.44
N TRP A 39 -13.30 4.08 1.86
CA TRP A 39 -12.49 3.08 2.56
C TRP A 39 -11.06 3.59 2.80
N PRO A 40 -10.42 3.29 3.95
CA PRO A 40 -9.02 3.67 4.22
C PRO A 40 -8.04 3.23 3.12
N LEU A 41 -6.99 4.01 2.85
CA LEU A 41 -5.99 3.74 1.78
C LEU A 41 -4.99 2.62 2.12
N ASP A 42 -5.39 1.67 2.96
CA ASP A 42 -4.56 0.56 3.43
C ASP A 42 -4.92 -0.77 2.74
N ALA A 43 -4.19 -1.82 3.12
CA ALA A 43 -4.35 -3.14 2.54
C ALA A 43 -5.71 -3.81 2.85
N SER A 44 -6.49 -3.28 3.81
CA SER A 44 -7.81 -3.84 4.14
C SER A 44 -8.82 -3.67 3.00
N PHE A 45 -8.59 -2.70 2.11
CA PHE A 45 -9.39 -2.48 0.89
C PHE A 45 -9.42 -3.70 -0.04
N ARG A 46 -8.46 -4.63 0.09
CA ARG A 46 -8.40 -5.87 -0.68
C ARG A 46 -9.73 -6.62 -0.70
N ALA A 47 -10.45 -6.73 0.42
CA ALA A 47 -11.72 -7.46 0.46
C ALA A 47 -12.79 -6.84 -0.47
N VAL A 48 -12.89 -5.50 -0.46
CA VAL A 48 -13.78 -4.76 -1.35
C VAL A 48 -13.37 -4.95 -2.81
N LEU A 49 -12.06 -4.87 -3.08
CA LEU A 49 -11.51 -5.04 -4.42
C LEU A 49 -11.80 -6.43 -4.98
N GLU A 50 -11.54 -7.49 -4.21
CA GLU A 50 -11.79 -8.87 -4.64
C GLU A 50 -13.29 -9.13 -4.87
N THR A 51 -14.16 -8.53 -4.05
CA THR A 51 -15.62 -8.60 -4.25
C THR A 51 -16.02 -8.02 -5.60
N TRP A 52 -15.46 -6.86 -5.95
CA TRP A 52 -15.68 -6.24 -7.26
C TRP A 52 -15.09 -7.08 -8.41
N LEU A 53 -13.86 -7.57 -8.29
CA LEU A 53 -13.20 -8.38 -9.31
C LEU A 53 -13.95 -9.71 -9.55
N SER A 54 -14.48 -10.33 -8.49
CA SER A 54 -15.34 -11.51 -8.60
C SER A 54 -16.63 -11.22 -9.37
N TYR A 55 -17.24 -10.06 -9.15
CA TYR A 55 -18.47 -9.67 -9.84
C TYR A 55 -18.24 -9.43 -11.34
N ILE A 56 -17.17 -8.75 -11.72
CA ILE A 56 -16.91 -8.36 -13.12
C ILE A 56 -16.31 -9.49 -13.97
N GLN A 57 -16.10 -10.68 -13.41
CA GLN A 57 -15.51 -11.84 -14.10
C GLN A 57 -16.35 -13.13 -13.96
N PRO A 58 -17.64 -13.13 -14.32
CA PRO A 58 -18.51 -14.29 -14.13
C PRO A 58 -18.04 -15.54 -14.89
N TRP A 59 -17.33 -15.37 -16.01
CA TRP A 59 -16.74 -16.46 -16.81
C TRP A 59 -15.70 -17.30 -16.06
N ARG A 60 -15.16 -16.81 -14.94
CA ARG A 60 -14.26 -17.61 -14.09
C ARG A 60 -14.97 -18.76 -13.39
N TYR A 61 -16.29 -18.67 -13.24
CA TYR A 61 -17.08 -19.59 -12.44
C TYR A 61 -17.97 -20.51 -13.27
N THR A 62 -17.91 -20.42 -14.61
CA THR A 62 -18.63 -21.34 -15.50
C THR A 62 -17.81 -22.60 -15.75
N GLY A 63 -18.41 -23.77 -15.50
CA GLY A 63 -17.79 -25.10 -15.51
C GLY A 63 -17.28 -25.64 -16.85
N GLU A 64 -16.92 -24.78 -17.80
CA GLU A 64 -16.15 -25.18 -18.98
C GLU A 64 -14.79 -25.66 -18.50
N LYS A 65 -14.48 -26.95 -18.73
CA LYS A 65 -13.29 -27.67 -18.24
C LYS A 65 -12.05 -26.78 -18.27
N ILE A 66 -11.67 -26.31 -17.09
CA ILE A 66 -10.51 -25.44 -16.89
C ILE A 66 -9.28 -26.30 -17.10
N ASN A 67 -8.57 -26.08 -18.21
CA ASN A 67 -7.25 -26.65 -18.38
C ASN A 67 -6.27 -25.80 -17.55
N PRO A 68 -5.62 -26.34 -16.49
CA PRO A 68 -4.92 -25.55 -15.48
C PRO A 68 -3.67 -24.80 -15.97
N GLN A 69 -3.24 -24.98 -17.22
CA GLN A 69 -2.09 -24.28 -17.80
C GLN A 69 -2.45 -23.00 -18.59
N ALA A 70 -3.73 -22.69 -18.81
CA ALA A 70 -4.15 -21.59 -19.71
C ALA A 70 -4.45 -20.24 -19.01
N ASP A 71 -4.03 -20.07 -17.75
CA ASP A 71 -4.40 -18.91 -16.90
C ASP A 71 -3.77 -17.56 -17.30
N GLN A 72 -2.90 -17.55 -18.31
CA GLN A 72 -2.22 -16.33 -18.78
C GLN A 72 -2.88 -15.72 -20.03
N ASN A 73 -3.62 -16.49 -20.83
CA ASN A 73 -4.15 -16.04 -22.14
C ASN A 73 -5.64 -16.42 -22.34
N ARG A 74 -6.45 -16.43 -21.29
CA ARG A 74 -7.89 -16.71 -21.42
C ARG A 74 -8.61 -15.48 -22.00
N THR A 75 -8.81 -15.48 -23.31
CA THR A 75 -9.68 -14.51 -24.02
C THR A 75 -11.10 -14.56 -23.45
N VAL A 76 -11.72 -13.40 -23.23
CA VAL A 76 -13.11 -13.33 -22.78
C VAL A 76 -14.04 -13.79 -23.91
N PRO A 77 -14.85 -14.85 -23.70
CA PRO A 77 -15.76 -15.35 -24.73
C PRO A 77 -16.84 -14.31 -25.10
N GLU A 78 -17.15 -14.18 -26.39
CA GLU A 78 -18.10 -13.19 -26.93
C GLU A 78 -19.50 -13.27 -26.31
N LYS A 79 -19.94 -14.44 -25.84
CA LYS A 79 -21.23 -14.62 -25.15
C LYS A 79 -21.42 -13.73 -23.91
N TRP A 80 -20.32 -13.20 -23.35
CA TRP A 80 -20.34 -12.30 -22.19
C TRP A 80 -20.46 -10.82 -22.56
N GLU A 81 -20.47 -10.48 -23.85
CA GLU A 81 -20.57 -9.09 -24.32
C GLU A 81 -21.83 -8.39 -23.79
N SER A 82 -22.98 -9.06 -23.80
CA SER A 82 -24.23 -8.51 -23.23
C SER A 82 -24.11 -8.22 -21.73
N PHE A 83 -23.51 -9.14 -20.97
CA PHE A 83 -23.29 -8.94 -19.53
C PHE A 83 -22.38 -7.72 -19.26
N VAL A 84 -21.30 -7.57 -20.03
CA VAL A 84 -20.37 -6.42 -19.88
C VAL A 84 -21.10 -5.11 -20.17
N GLN A 85 -21.92 -5.08 -21.21
CA GLN A 85 -22.70 -3.91 -21.62
C GLN A 85 -23.79 -3.53 -20.59
N GLU A 86 -24.52 -4.51 -20.05
CA GLU A 86 -25.52 -4.30 -18.99
C GLU A 86 -24.91 -3.88 -17.65
N ASN A 87 -23.62 -4.12 -17.46
CA ASN A 87 -22.85 -3.77 -16.26
C ASN A 87 -21.82 -2.66 -16.53
N LEU A 88 -22.00 -1.84 -17.57
CA LEU A 88 -21.00 -0.88 -18.03
C LEU A 88 -20.36 -0.04 -16.90
N LEU A 89 -21.18 0.52 -15.99
CA LEU A 89 -20.68 1.35 -14.88
C LEU A 89 -19.83 0.59 -13.85
N MET A 90 -20.03 -0.73 -13.71
CA MET A 90 -19.19 -1.57 -12.86
C MET A 90 -17.77 -1.69 -13.42
N TYR A 91 -17.61 -1.59 -14.74
CA TYR A 91 -16.31 -1.59 -15.39
C TYR A 91 -15.73 -0.17 -15.47
N THR A 92 -16.51 0.82 -15.91
CA THR A 92 -15.97 2.14 -16.24
C THR A 92 -15.91 3.08 -15.05
N LYS A 93 -17.03 3.31 -14.35
CA LYS A 93 -17.09 4.26 -13.22
C LYS A 93 -16.25 3.77 -12.05
N LEU A 94 -16.37 2.51 -11.65
CA LEU A 94 -15.59 1.97 -10.52
C LEU A 94 -14.07 1.97 -10.83
N PHE A 95 -13.67 1.71 -12.07
CA PHE A 95 -12.28 1.86 -12.50
C PHE A 95 -11.79 3.31 -12.37
N GLN A 96 -12.60 4.31 -12.76
CA GLN A 96 -12.25 5.73 -12.59
C GLN A 96 -12.06 6.11 -11.12
N VAL A 97 -12.95 5.65 -10.23
CA VAL A 97 -12.83 5.90 -8.78
C VAL A 97 -11.58 5.22 -8.24
N LEU A 98 -11.30 3.97 -8.66
CA LEU A 98 -10.08 3.26 -8.30
C LEU A 98 -8.82 3.99 -8.76
N LEU A 99 -8.82 4.54 -9.97
CA LEU A 99 -7.68 5.26 -10.52
C LEU A 99 -7.34 6.48 -9.64
N ASN A 100 -8.35 7.29 -9.30
CA ASN A 100 -8.20 8.44 -8.40
C ASN A 100 -7.76 8.03 -6.98
N ARG A 101 -8.21 6.86 -6.51
CA ARG A 101 -7.78 6.27 -5.24
C ARG A 101 -6.31 5.86 -5.29
N THR A 102 -5.90 5.16 -6.34
CA THR A 102 -4.57 4.55 -6.49
C THR A 102 -3.47 5.61 -6.56
N VAL A 103 -3.74 6.77 -7.17
CA VAL A 103 -2.81 7.92 -7.20
C VAL A 103 -2.43 8.42 -5.80
N ARG A 104 -3.25 8.15 -4.77
CA ARG A 104 -3.00 8.54 -3.37
C ARG A 104 -2.48 7.39 -2.51
N THR A 105 -2.40 6.18 -3.05
CA THR A 105 -1.99 4.97 -2.33
C THR A 105 -0.48 4.79 -2.45
N ASP A 106 0.18 4.35 -1.37
CA ASP A 106 1.58 3.92 -1.42
C ASP A 106 1.70 2.61 -2.20
N LEU A 107 2.30 2.67 -3.38
CA LEU A 107 2.55 1.53 -4.27
C LEU A 107 3.90 0.84 -4.03
N VAL A 108 4.76 1.38 -3.15
CA VAL A 108 5.97 0.69 -2.70
C VAL A 108 5.59 -0.45 -1.74
N ASN A 109 4.40 -0.39 -1.14
CA ASN A 109 3.84 -1.50 -0.38
C ASN A 109 3.39 -2.64 -1.31
N ALA A 110 3.93 -3.84 -1.08
CA ALA A 110 3.62 -5.06 -1.84
C ALA A 110 2.13 -5.40 -1.95
N LYS A 111 1.35 -5.24 -0.86
CA LYS A 111 -0.08 -5.55 -0.84
C LYS A 111 -0.86 -4.59 -1.73
N ASN A 112 -0.48 -3.32 -1.74
CA ASN A 112 -1.08 -2.31 -2.61
C ASN A 112 -0.67 -2.49 -4.07
N ALA A 113 0.60 -2.80 -4.33
CA ALA A 113 1.08 -3.15 -5.67
C ALA A 113 0.33 -4.37 -6.24
N LEU A 114 0.13 -5.41 -5.43
CA LEU A 114 -0.64 -6.59 -5.81
C LEU A 114 -2.09 -6.24 -6.19
N MET A 115 -2.74 -5.33 -5.46
CA MET A 115 -4.09 -4.87 -5.78
C MET A 115 -4.14 -4.22 -7.17
N VAL A 116 -3.20 -3.31 -7.49
CA VAL A 116 -3.12 -2.67 -8.82
C VAL A 116 -2.84 -3.70 -9.91
N PHE A 117 -1.90 -4.63 -9.66
CA PHE A 117 -1.63 -5.74 -10.57
C PHE A 117 -2.89 -6.57 -10.84
N ARG A 118 -3.63 -6.98 -9.81
CA ARG A 118 -4.85 -7.79 -9.98
C ARG A 118 -5.87 -7.09 -10.86
N VAL A 119 -6.13 -5.80 -10.63
CA VAL A 119 -7.07 -5.04 -11.46
C VAL A 119 -6.58 -4.94 -12.90
N SER A 120 -5.32 -4.52 -13.09
CA SER A 120 -4.74 -4.42 -14.44
C SER A 120 -4.80 -5.74 -15.20
N LYS A 121 -4.55 -6.87 -14.53
CA LYS A 121 -4.63 -8.21 -15.11
C LYS A 121 -6.03 -8.55 -15.60
N VAL A 122 -7.07 -8.18 -14.85
CA VAL A 122 -8.46 -8.43 -15.25
C VAL A 122 -8.81 -7.61 -16.47
N PHE A 123 -8.52 -6.31 -16.45
CA PHE A 123 -8.85 -5.41 -17.58
C PHE A 123 -8.02 -5.69 -18.84
N ALA A 124 -6.81 -6.25 -18.70
CA ALA A 124 -5.95 -6.65 -19.81
C ALA A 124 -6.33 -7.99 -20.44
N GLN A 125 -7.37 -8.68 -19.95
CA GLN A 125 -7.86 -9.88 -20.60
C GLN A 125 -8.25 -9.58 -22.06
N PRO A 126 -7.81 -10.41 -23.02
CA PRO A 126 -8.13 -10.18 -24.43
C PRO A 126 -9.65 -10.10 -24.64
N ASN A 127 -10.10 -9.24 -25.55
CA ASN A 127 -11.50 -8.95 -25.87
C ASN A 127 -12.27 -8.10 -24.83
N LEU A 128 -11.87 -8.07 -23.55
CA LEU A 128 -12.61 -7.32 -22.52
C LEU A 128 -12.64 -5.81 -22.78
N ALA A 129 -11.48 -5.22 -23.06
CA ALA A 129 -11.38 -3.78 -23.33
C ALA A 129 -12.24 -3.36 -24.53
N ASP A 130 -12.25 -4.18 -25.60
CA ASP A 130 -13.05 -3.90 -26.79
C ASP A 130 -14.56 -4.06 -26.51
N MET A 131 -14.98 -5.05 -25.70
CA MET A 131 -16.38 -5.17 -25.25
C MET A 131 -16.84 -3.96 -24.43
N ILE A 132 -16.02 -3.48 -23.49
CA ILE A 132 -16.32 -2.28 -22.70
C ILE A 132 -16.41 -1.05 -23.61
N GLN A 133 -15.47 -0.90 -24.55
CA GLN A 133 -15.46 0.21 -25.49
C GLN A 133 -16.70 0.22 -26.38
N LYS A 134 -17.16 -0.94 -26.87
CA LYS A 134 -18.42 -1.06 -27.60
C LYS A 134 -19.63 -0.68 -26.74
N GLY A 135 -19.69 -1.13 -25.48
CA GLY A 135 -20.75 -0.74 -24.55
C GLY A 135 -20.81 0.77 -24.31
N GLU A 136 -19.64 1.40 -24.19
CA GLU A 136 -19.51 2.86 -24.09
C GLU A 136 -20.00 3.57 -25.37
N GLN A 137 -19.67 3.06 -26.56
CA GLN A 137 -20.18 3.59 -27.83
C GLN A 137 -21.70 3.49 -27.95
N LEU A 138 -22.29 2.35 -27.57
CA LEU A 138 -23.74 2.15 -27.57
C LEU A 138 -24.46 3.13 -26.62
N PHE A 139 -23.86 3.44 -25.47
CA PHE A 139 -24.41 4.44 -24.55
C PHE A 139 -24.39 5.86 -25.13
N LEU A 140 -23.31 6.22 -25.85
CA LEU A 140 -23.12 7.54 -26.44
C LEU A 140 -23.88 7.74 -27.75
N GLU A 141 -24.35 6.68 -28.38
CA GLU A 141 -25.09 6.76 -29.63
C GLU A 141 -26.36 7.63 -29.45
N PRO A 142 -26.61 8.61 -30.33
CA PRO A 142 -27.81 9.43 -30.23
C PRO A 142 -29.05 8.54 -30.25
N GLU A 143 -30.02 8.82 -29.38
CA GLU A 143 -31.36 8.24 -29.57
C GLU A 143 -31.88 8.78 -30.91
N HIS A 144 -31.89 7.93 -31.93
CA HIS A 144 -32.60 8.22 -33.15
C HIS A 144 -34.07 8.37 -32.75
N VAL A 145 -34.55 9.62 -32.73
CA VAL A 145 -35.95 9.96 -32.49
C VAL A 145 -36.76 9.34 -33.62
N LEU A 146 -37.18 8.09 -33.45
CA LEU A 146 -38.30 7.54 -34.19
C LEU A 146 -39.55 8.22 -33.62
N HIS A 147 -39.85 9.41 -34.11
CA HIS A 147 -41.19 9.96 -34.14
C HIS A 147 -42.07 8.98 -34.93
N HIS A 148 -42.59 7.93 -34.28
CA HIS A 148 -44.00 7.52 -34.40
C HIS A 148 -44.34 6.39 -33.41
N ARG A 149 -44.50 6.75 -32.14
CA ARG A 149 -45.25 5.94 -31.18
C ARG A 149 -46.73 6.09 -31.53
N GLN A 150 -47.24 5.28 -32.46
CA GLN A 150 -48.69 5.15 -32.66
C GLN A 150 -49.34 4.70 -31.32
N PRO A 151 -50.37 5.40 -30.82
CA PRO A 151 -51.14 4.94 -29.68
C PRO A 151 -51.92 3.68 -30.09
N ARG A 152 -51.96 2.71 -29.19
CA ARG A 152 -52.66 1.43 -29.32
C ARG A 152 -54.18 1.68 -29.41
N GLY A 153 -54.67 1.93 -30.62
CA GLY A 153 -56.10 1.97 -30.96
C GLY A 153 -56.49 0.67 -31.69
N TYR A 154 -57.49 -0.02 -31.15
CA TYR A 154 -58.12 -1.19 -31.76
C TYR A 154 -58.74 -0.83 -33.12
N LEU A 155 -58.14 -1.23 -34.25
CA LEU A 155 -58.87 -1.42 -35.52
C LEU A 155 -58.20 -2.51 -36.39
N THR A 156 -59.08 -3.25 -37.05
CA THR A 156 -59.03 -4.41 -37.97
C THR A 156 -57.84 -4.60 -38.95
N PRO A 157 -57.64 -5.83 -39.49
CA PRO A 157 -56.50 -6.16 -40.34
C PRO A 157 -56.74 -5.78 -41.81
N SER A 158 -55.84 -4.98 -42.38
CA SER A 158 -55.69 -4.89 -43.84
C SER A 158 -54.22 -4.86 -44.23
N GLN A 159 -53.84 -5.93 -44.93
CA GLN A 159 -52.78 -6.08 -45.94
C GLN A 159 -51.78 -4.93 -46.17
N GLY A 160 -50.49 -5.31 -46.15
CA GLY A 160 -49.44 -4.63 -46.93
C GLY A 160 -48.36 -3.93 -46.09
N GLY A 161 -47.34 -4.67 -45.64
CA GLY A 161 -46.16 -4.09 -45.00
C GLY A 161 -44.94 -4.99 -45.14
N SER A 162 -43.97 -4.54 -45.92
CA SER A 162 -42.74 -5.25 -46.30
C SER A 162 -41.91 -5.73 -45.09
N PHE A 163 -41.53 -7.01 -45.09
CA PHE A 163 -40.82 -7.70 -43.99
C PHE A 163 -39.28 -7.60 -44.04
N LEU A 164 -38.70 -6.72 -44.85
CA LEU A 164 -37.26 -6.74 -45.12
C LEU A 164 -36.38 -5.76 -44.32
N SER A 165 -36.89 -5.09 -43.27
CA SER A 165 -36.04 -4.31 -42.34
C SER A 165 -35.75 -5.08 -41.04
N SER A 166 -34.99 -6.17 -41.16
CA SER A 166 -34.58 -7.00 -40.00
C SER A 166 -33.31 -6.49 -39.32
N ARG A 167 -32.45 -5.73 -40.02
CA ARG A 167 -31.12 -5.34 -39.50
C ARG A 167 -31.11 -4.13 -38.56
N GLN A 168 -32.13 -3.28 -38.56
CA GLN A 168 -32.16 -2.07 -37.70
C GLN A 168 -32.63 -2.34 -36.24
N ARG A 169 -33.36 -3.44 -35.99
CA ARG A 169 -33.99 -3.70 -34.68
C ARG A 169 -33.03 -4.20 -33.59
N VAL A 170 -32.00 -4.96 -33.96
CA VAL A 170 -31.09 -5.56 -32.97
C VAL A 170 -30.19 -4.51 -32.32
N VAL A 171 -29.69 -3.55 -33.10
CA VAL A 171 -28.84 -2.46 -32.60
C VAL A 171 -29.64 -1.50 -31.70
N THR A 172 -30.87 -1.17 -32.10
CA THR A 172 -31.75 -0.28 -31.32
C THR A 172 -32.18 -0.90 -29.98
N ASP A 173 -32.36 -2.23 -29.90
CA ASP A 173 -32.62 -2.94 -28.63
C ASP A 173 -31.41 -2.87 -27.68
N MET A 174 -30.19 -3.03 -28.20
CA MET A 174 -28.95 -3.00 -27.40
C MET A 174 -28.67 -1.60 -26.84
N VAL A 175 -28.81 -0.54 -27.66
CA VAL A 175 -28.66 0.86 -27.22
C VAL A 175 -29.65 1.18 -26.09
N PHE A 176 -30.92 0.80 -26.25
CA PHE A 176 -31.94 1.02 -25.24
C PHE A 176 -31.62 0.30 -23.92
N ARG A 177 -31.16 -0.96 -23.98
CA ARG A 177 -30.78 -1.73 -22.78
C ARG A 177 -29.64 -1.07 -22.03
N VAL A 178 -28.55 -0.72 -22.71
CA VAL A 178 -27.37 -0.10 -22.07
C VAL A 178 -27.76 1.22 -21.40
N LYS A 179 -28.50 2.09 -22.11
CA LYS A 179 -28.98 3.36 -21.55
C LYS A 179 -29.89 3.15 -20.34
N SER A 180 -30.85 2.23 -20.45
CA SER A 180 -31.75 1.88 -19.35
C SER A 180 -30.99 1.43 -18.10
N HIS A 181 -29.97 0.58 -18.25
CA HIS A 181 -29.14 0.13 -17.11
C HIS A 181 -28.32 1.27 -16.50
N VAL A 182 -27.72 2.14 -17.30
CA VAL A 182 -26.97 3.30 -16.79
C VAL A 182 -27.89 4.25 -16.04
N TYR A 183 -29.06 4.58 -16.61
CA TYR A 183 -30.03 5.48 -15.99
C TYR A 183 -30.68 4.87 -14.73
N ALA A 184 -30.85 3.56 -14.66
CA ALA A 184 -31.33 2.89 -13.44
C ALA A 184 -30.34 3.01 -12.27
N LEU A 185 -29.04 3.14 -12.55
CA LEU A 185 -27.98 3.21 -11.55
C LEU A 185 -27.65 4.65 -11.12
N GLU A 186 -27.45 5.58 -12.06
CA GLU A 186 -27.01 6.96 -11.78
C GLU A 186 -28.11 8.02 -12.02
N GLY A 187 -29.28 7.64 -12.53
CA GLY A 187 -30.34 8.57 -12.92
C GLY A 187 -30.19 9.14 -14.34
N GLN A 188 -31.22 9.85 -14.82
CA GLN A 188 -31.26 10.42 -16.17
C GLN A 188 -30.30 11.61 -16.35
N ASP A 189 -29.96 12.32 -15.27
CA ASP A 189 -29.03 13.46 -15.27
C ASP A 189 -27.55 13.03 -15.23
N CYS A 190 -27.26 11.75 -15.50
CA CYS A 190 -25.92 11.18 -15.41
C CYS A 190 -24.96 11.79 -16.45
N GLN A 191 -23.99 12.56 -15.97
CA GLN A 191 -22.83 12.98 -16.78
C GLN A 191 -21.82 11.83 -16.89
N TYR A 192 -21.98 11.03 -17.95
CA TYR A 192 -21.10 9.91 -18.21
C TYR A 192 -19.72 10.39 -18.69
N LYS A 193 -18.66 9.92 -18.03
CA LYS A 193 -17.27 10.16 -18.43
C LYS A 193 -16.71 8.91 -19.09
N GLN A 194 -16.22 9.06 -20.31
CA GLN A 194 -15.66 7.98 -21.10
C GLN A 194 -14.39 7.41 -20.46
N MET A 195 -14.36 6.09 -20.26
CA MET A 195 -13.17 5.41 -19.78
C MET A 195 -12.03 5.47 -20.81
N PHE A 196 -12.35 5.36 -22.09
CA PHE A 196 -11.35 5.43 -23.16
C PHE A 196 -11.20 6.84 -23.76
N GLY A 197 -11.82 7.84 -23.15
CA GLY A 197 -11.74 9.25 -23.55
C GLY A 197 -10.40 9.91 -23.20
N ASN A 198 -10.18 11.10 -23.75
CA ASN A 198 -8.93 11.84 -23.59
C ASN A 198 -8.67 12.28 -22.14
N GLU A 199 -9.72 12.62 -21.38
CA GLU A 199 -9.59 13.03 -19.97
C GLU A 199 -9.01 11.91 -19.11
N LEU A 200 -9.58 10.69 -19.19
CA LEU A 200 -9.10 9.58 -18.40
C LEU A 200 -7.72 9.10 -18.88
N ARG A 201 -7.41 9.19 -20.18
CA ARG A 201 -6.06 8.91 -20.69
C ARG A 201 -5.00 9.74 -20.00
N GLY A 202 -5.22 11.04 -19.79
CA GLY A 202 -4.29 11.89 -19.03
C GLY A 202 -4.09 11.41 -17.59
N ALA A 203 -5.17 11.00 -16.92
CA ALA A 203 -5.11 10.47 -15.56
C ALA A 203 -4.40 9.10 -15.49
N VAL A 204 -4.59 8.24 -16.50
CA VAL A 204 -3.87 6.95 -16.66
C VAL A 204 -2.39 7.19 -16.88
N MET A 205 -2.00 8.15 -17.72
CA MET A 205 -0.58 8.50 -17.92
C MET A 205 0.08 8.96 -16.62
N LYS A 206 -0.63 9.76 -15.81
CA LYS A 206 -0.16 10.15 -14.48
C LYS A 206 -0.01 8.94 -13.54
N LEU A 207 -0.97 8.00 -13.57
CA LEU A 207 -0.88 6.77 -12.79
C LEU A 207 0.32 5.91 -13.21
N ILE A 208 0.54 5.76 -14.52
CA ILE A 208 1.69 5.04 -15.08
C ILE A 208 3.01 5.65 -14.59
N GLN A 209 3.13 6.98 -14.57
CA GLN A 209 4.31 7.66 -14.03
C GLN A 209 4.52 7.32 -12.55
N ILE A 210 3.45 7.32 -11.74
CA ILE A 210 3.50 6.97 -10.32
C ILE A 210 3.92 5.50 -10.12
N ILE A 211 3.35 4.57 -10.90
CA ILE A 211 3.69 3.14 -10.84
C ILE A 211 5.16 2.93 -11.22
N ALA A 212 5.63 3.56 -12.31
CA ALA A 212 7.03 3.49 -12.75
C ALA A 212 8.00 4.00 -11.67
N GLN A 213 7.67 5.11 -11.02
CA GLN A 213 8.45 5.68 -9.94
C GLN A 213 8.47 4.78 -8.69
N ALA A 214 7.31 4.24 -8.30
CA ALA A 214 7.21 3.31 -7.18
C ALA A 214 7.99 2.02 -7.44
N ARG A 215 7.98 1.53 -8.68
CA ARG A 215 8.76 0.36 -9.12
C ARG A 215 10.25 0.58 -9.00
N GLN A 216 10.77 1.73 -9.44
CA GLN A 216 12.18 2.09 -9.24
C GLN A 216 12.55 2.16 -7.76
N THR A 217 11.69 2.77 -6.94
CA THR A 217 11.90 2.88 -5.49
C THR A 217 11.91 1.51 -4.82
N ALA A 218 10.95 0.63 -5.15
CA ALA A 218 10.88 -0.73 -4.63
C ALA A 218 12.11 -1.57 -5.03
N LYS A 219 12.59 -1.41 -6.28
CA LYS A 219 13.81 -2.08 -6.76
C LYS A 219 15.04 -1.64 -5.95
N ARG A 220 15.24 -0.33 -5.74
CA ARG A 220 16.36 0.17 -4.92
C ARG A 220 16.33 -0.35 -3.48
N ILE A 221 15.15 -0.36 -2.84
CA ILE A 221 15.01 -0.87 -1.47
C ILE A 221 15.34 -2.36 -1.41
N SER A 222 14.88 -3.13 -2.40
CA SER A 222 15.21 -4.56 -2.53
C SER A 222 16.72 -4.76 -2.69
N ASP A 223 17.37 -4.02 -3.59
CA ASP A 223 18.80 -4.14 -3.88
C ASP A 223 19.65 -3.79 -2.65
N HIS A 224 19.32 -2.70 -1.94
CA HIS A 224 19.98 -2.33 -0.69
C HIS A 224 19.79 -3.39 0.41
N SER A 225 18.60 -4.00 0.51
CA SER A 225 18.37 -5.07 1.48
C SER A 225 19.22 -6.31 1.19
N ASN A 226 19.44 -6.64 -0.09
CA ASN A 226 20.26 -7.78 -0.49
C ASN A 226 21.75 -7.51 -0.20
N GLU A 227 22.22 -6.28 -0.40
CA GLU A 227 23.59 -5.88 -0.06
C GLU A 227 23.85 -5.92 1.46
N VAL A 228 22.93 -5.38 2.26
CA VAL A 228 22.98 -5.46 3.73
C VAL A 228 22.91 -6.92 4.19
N ALA A 229 22.03 -7.74 3.62
CA ALA A 229 21.96 -9.17 3.92
C ALA A 229 23.26 -9.90 3.55
N ALA A 230 23.90 -9.57 2.43
CA ALA A 230 25.19 -10.15 2.03
C ALA A 230 26.32 -9.74 2.99
N SER A 231 26.34 -8.48 3.44
CA SER A 231 27.31 -7.99 4.43
C SER A 231 27.10 -8.62 5.82
N ASN A 232 25.84 -8.78 6.24
CA ASN A 232 25.49 -9.49 7.48
C ASN A 232 25.76 -10.99 7.39
N SER A 233 25.71 -11.59 6.19
CA SER A 233 26.02 -13.00 5.99
C SER A 233 27.48 -13.33 6.34
N PHE A 234 28.42 -12.41 6.06
CA PHE A 234 29.82 -12.53 6.50
C PHE A 234 29.96 -12.51 8.04
N LEU A 235 29.14 -11.73 8.76
CA LEU A 235 29.12 -11.70 10.23
C LEU A 235 28.37 -12.90 10.85
N SER A 236 27.45 -13.51 10.11
CA SER A 236 26.74 -14.72 10.54
C SER A 236 27.65 -15.96 10.61
N TRP A 237 28.70 -16.02 9.77
CA TRP A 237 29.76 -17.04 9.84
C TRP A 237 30.50 -17.01 11.19
N PHE A 238 30.63 -15.85 11.83
CA PHE A 238 31.26 -15.69 13.14
C PHE A 238 30.28 -15.79 14.33
N GLY A 239 29.07 -16.31 14.12
CA GLY A 239 28.12 -16.58 15.21
C GLY A 239 27.57 -15.34 15.91
N MET A 240 27.71 -14.15 15.32
CA MET A 240 27.26 -12.87 15.87
C MET A 240 26.22 -12.18 14.97
N GLY A 241 25.36 -12.97 14.32
CA GLY A 241 24.25 -12.46 13.53
C GLY A 241 23.05 -12.11 14.43
N SER A 242 22.68 -10.82 14.48
CA SER A 242 21.40 -10.38 15.01
C SER A 242 20.28 -10.94 14.12
N SER A 243 19.49 -11.88 14.63
CA SER A 243 18.22 -12.22 14.02
C SER A 243 17.26 -11.04 14.22
N ASP A 244 16.94 -10.34 13.13
CA ASP A 244 15.89 -9.33 13.11
C ASP A 244 14.53 -10.00 13.29
N LEU A 245 14.19 -10.29 14.55
CA LEU A 245 12.84 -10.65 14.99
C LEU A 245 12.11 -9.37 15.40
N ASN A 246 11.65 -8.60 14.41
CA ASN A 246 10.68 -7.53 14.61
C ASN A 246 9.36 -7.89 13.93
N ASN A 247 8.47 -8.51 14.70
CA ASN A 247 7.01 -8.30 14.76
C ASN A 247 6.30 -9.58 15.15
N THR A 248 6.12 -9.78 16.46
CA THR A 248 5.12 -10.72 16.96
C THR A 248 4.22 -9.99 17.95
N PHE A 249 3.23 -9.28 17.41
CA PHE A 249 1.92 -9.21 18.07
C PHE A 249 1.10 -10.35 17.48
N SER A 250 0.90 -11.40 18.28
CA SER A 250 0.13 -12.58 17.89
C SER A 250 -1.33 -12.20 17.67
N GLY A 251 -1.82 -12.42 16.45
CA GLY A 251 -3.24 -12.29 16.15
C GLY A 251 -3.62 -12.06 14.68
N ALA A 252 -2.86 -12.56 13.69
CA ALA A 252 -3.36 -12.86 12.33
C ALA A 252 -2.21 -13.42 11.47
N GLU A 253 -2.43 -14.62 10.90
CA GLU A 253 -1.81 -15.21 9.70
C GLU A 253 -0.27 -15.08 9.52
N PRO A 254 0.50 -16.19 9.53
CA PRO A 254 1.91 -16.16 9.19
C PRO A 254 2.05 -16.04 7.66
N GLU A 255 2.78 -15.05 7.10
CA GLU A 255 3.47 -15.18 5.81
C GLU A 255 4.24 -13.92 5.33
N GLU A 256 5.39 -14.17 4.71
CA GLU A 256 5.99 -13.40 3.59
C GLU A 256 6.23 -11.89 3.77
N SER A 257 7.25 -11.44 4.52
CA SER A 257 7.69 -10.03 4.43
C SER A 257 8.91 -9.81 3.51
N GLY A 258 9.87 -10.74 3.47
CA GLY A 258 11.08 -10.61 2.63
C GLY A 258 10.85 -10.95 1.16
N GLU A 259 10.06 -11.98 0.87
CA GLU A 259 9.61 -12.33 -0.49
C GLU A 259 8.63 -11.30 -1.06
N CYS A 260 7.88 -10.61 -0.20
CA CYS A 260 6.92 -9.57 -0.55
C CYS A 260 7.54 -8.40 -1.33
N LEU A 261 8.74 -7.96 -0.90
CA LEU A 261 9.42 -6.83 -1.54
C LEU A 261 9.97 -7.19 -2.92
N LYS A 262 10.52 -8.40 -3.08
CA LYS A 262 10.95 -8.92 -4.40
C LYS A 262 9.76 -9.04 -5.35
N LYS A 263 8.60 -9.52 -4.89
CA LYS A 263 7.38 -9.59 -5.72
C LYS A 263 6.79 -8.21 -6.06
N THR A 264 7.13 -7.15 -5.31
CA THR A 264 6.53 -5.81 -5.50
C THR A 264 6.89 -5.20 -6.86
N HIS A 265 8.17 -5.18 -7.22
CA HIS A 265 8.58 -4.59 -8.50
C HIS A 265 8.06 -5.40 -9.70
N GLU A 266 7.96 -6.72 -9.58
CA GLU A 266 7.36 -7.60 -10.59
C GLU A 266 5.86 -7.32 -10.79
N PHE A 267 5.10 -7.14 -9.70
CA PHE A 267 3.68 -6.77 -9.79
C PHE A 267 3.49 -5.42 -10.49
N LEU A 268 4.33 -4.43 -10.17
CA LEU A 268 4.26 -3.12 -10.79
C LEU A 268 4.67 -3.17 -12.28
N ASP A 269 5.67 -3.98 -12.64
CA ASP A 269 6.08 -4.18 -14.04
C ASP A 269 4.94 -4.78 -14.87
N ARG A 270 4.33 -5.86 -14.40
CA ARG A 270 3.17 -6.45 -15.09
C ARG A 270 1.99 -5.49 -15.14
N ALA A 271 1.78 -4.69 -14.09
CA ALA A 271 0.72 -3.69 -14.09
C ALA A 271 0.93 -2.61 -15.15
N LEU A 272 2.17 -2.17 -15.37
CA LEU A 272 2.52 -1.22 -16.43
C LEU A 272 2.23 -1.81 -17.82
N GLU A 273 2.65 -3.04 -18.07
CA GLU A 273 2.41 -3.75 -19.33
C GLU A 273 0.91 -3.86 -19.63
N HIS A 274 0.13 -4.33 -18.65
CA HIS A 274 -1.32 -4.43 -18.76
C HIS A 274 -1.99 -3.08 -19.03
N LEU A 275 -1.62 -2.01 -18.31
CA LEU A 275 -2.19 -0.68 -18.54
C LEU A 275 -1.87 -0.15 -19.94
N CYS A 276 -0.67 -0.42 -20.46
CA CYS A 276 -0.30 -0.04 -21.82
C CYS A 276 -1.13 -0.80 -22.86
N GLN A 277 -1.37 -2.09 -22.63
CA GLN A 277 -2.23 -2.91 -23.48
C GLN A 277 -3.69 -2.41 -23.47
N ILE A 278 -4.26 -2.16 -22.28
CA ILE A 278 -5.67 -1.72 -22.12
C ILE A 278 -5.92 -0.40 -22.86
N PHE A 279 -5.01 0.57 -22.71
CA PHE A 279 -5.20 1.92 -23.26
C PHE A 279 -4.53 2.15 -24.63
N LYS A 280 -3.93 1.10 -25.20
CA LYS A 280 -3.21 1.10 -26.49
C LYS A 280 -2.14 2.21 -26.53
N LEU A 281 -1.34 2.31 -25.47
CA LEU A 281 -0.31 3.34 -25.30
C LEU A 281 0.97 2.95 -26.05
N ASN A 282 1.70 3.94 -26.57
CA ASN A 282 2.95 3.70 -27.30
C ASN A 282 4.06 3.25 -26.33
N GLN A 283 4.51 2.01 -26.47
CA GLN A 283 5.55 1.41 -25.62
C GLN A 283 6.88 2.17 -25.68
N GLY A 284 7.18 2.83 -26.80
CA GLY A 284 8.38 3.68 -26.93
C GLY A 284 8.36 4.90 -26.01
N GLN A 285 7.20 5.56 -25.87
CA GLN A 285 7.02 6.71 -24.98
C GLN A 285 7.11 6.30 -23.52
N LEU A 286 6.60 5.12 -23.17
CA LEU A 286 6.72 4.57 -21.82
C LEU A 286 8.17 4.29 -21.46
N THR A 287 8.92 3.61 -22.35
CA THR A 287 10.32 3.27 -22.11
C THR A 287 11.17 4.53 -21.94
N GLN A 288 10.89 5.59 -22.73
CA GLN A 288 11.51 6.91 -22.57
C GLN A 288 11.13 7.60 -21.25
N LEU A 289 9.87 7.52 -20.82
CA LEU A 289 9.43 8.05 -19.53
C LEU A 289 10.12 7.34 -18.37
N ILE A 290 10.19 6.01 -18.41
CA ILE A 290 10.85 5.20 -17.38
C ILE A 290 12.36 5.49 -17.35
N SER A 291 13.01 5.62 -18.51
CA SER A 291 14.44 5.93 -18.57
C SER A 291 14.76 7.34 -18.06
N THR A 292 13.94 8.33 -18.40
CA THR A 292 14.08 9.72 -17.92
C THR A 292 13.87 9.81 -16.41
N LEU A 293 12.88 9.10 -15.85
CA LEU A 293 12.70 9.03 -14.40
C LEU A 293 13.88 8.35 -13.69
N GLY A 294 14.49 7.36 -14.35
CA GLY A 294 15.65 6.64 -13.82
C GLY A 294 16.92 7.48 -13.78
N SER A 295 17.11 8.40 -14.73
CA SER A 295 18.29 9.28 -14.80
C SER A 295 18.16 10.55 -13.95
N CYS A 296 16.95 11.02 -13.65
CA CYS A 296 16.74 12.26 -12.87
C CYS A 296 16.87 12.10 -11.35
N GLN A 297 17.00 10.89 -10.81
CA GLN A 297 17.20 10.68 -9.37
C GLN A 297 18.67 10.47 -9.05
N ASP A 298 19.38 11.58 -8.83
CA ASP A 298 20.69 11.64 -8.18
C ASP A 298 20.67 10.83 -6.89
N GLU A 299 21.52 9.80 -6.79
CA GLU A 299 21.68 8.97 -5.60
C GLU A 299 22.06 9.79 -4.35
N GLY A 300 22.61 11.00 -4.54
CA GLY A 300 22.92 11.94 -3.48
C GLY A 300 21.69 12.58 -2.80
N ASN A 301 20.51 12.54 -3.42
CA ASN A 301 19.35 13.31 -2.97
C ASN A 301 18.37 12.55 -2.06
N CYS A 302 18.55 11.23 -1.89
CA CYS A 302 17.74 10.40 -0.98
C CYS A 302 17.94 10.73 0.50
N LYS A 303 19.04 11.41 0.85
CA LYS A 303 19.31 11.93 2.20
C LYS A 303 18.72 13.32 2.44
N GLN A 304 18.12 13.93 1.41
CA GLN A 304 17.48 15.24 1.55
C GLN A 304 16.13 15.09 2.25
N LEU A 305 15.84 16.00 3.18
CA LEU A 305 14.56 16.04 3.88
C LEU A 305 13.39 16.16 2.87
N PRO A 306 12.22 15.58 3.19
CA PRO A 306 11.00 15.83 2.44
C PRO A 306 10.69 17.33 2.38
N ASP A 307 10.03 17.76 1.30
CA ASP A 307 9.64 19.16 1.12
C ASP A 307 8.73 19.64 2.25
N CYS A 308 9.16 20.71 2.92
CA CYS A 308 8.52 21.23 4.13
C CYS A 308 8.55 22.76 4.13
N ILE A 309 7.49 23.34 4.68
CA ILE A 309 7.42 24.76 5.03
C ILE A 309 7.63 24.93 6.53
N GLN A 310 8.26 26.04 6.93
CA GLN A 310 8.45 26.35 8.35
C GLN A 310 7.17 27.01 8.90
N GLY A 311 6.47 26.29 9.78
CA GLY A 311 5.32 26.82 10.52
C GLY A 311 5.70 27.21 11.96
N GLU A 312 4.76 27.82 12.68
CA GLU A 312 4.94 28.29 14.07
C GLU A 312 5.34 27.17 15.04
N ASN A 313 4.91 25.93 14.74
CA ASN A 313 5.13 24.73 15.54
C ASN A 313 6.12 23.75 14.90
N GLY A 314 7.05 24.22 14.06
CA GLY A 314 8.06 23.40 13.39
C GLY A 314 7.81 23.19 11.89
N LEU A 315 8.55 22.25 11.30
CA LEU A 315 8.38 21.90 9.88
C LEU A 315 6.97 21.34 9.63
N ILE A 316 6.29 21.78 8.57
CA ILE A 316 5.01 21.23 8.12
C ILE A 316 5.22 20.71 6.71
N LEU A 317 4.80 19.46 6.48
CA LEU A 317 4.88 18.83 5.17
C LEU A 317 3.95 19.52 4.17
N THR A 318 4.53 19.97 3.05
CA THR A 318 3.77 20.42 1.88
C THR A 318 3.07 19.23 1.22
N ASP A 319 2.14 19.50 0.29
CA ASP A 319 1.52 18.44 -0.50
C ASP A 319 2.55 17.67 -1.35
N LEU A 320 3.63 18.33 -1.78
CA LEU A 320 4.76 17.68 -2.44
C LEU A 320 5.50 16.77 -1.45
N GLY A 321 5.82 17.26 -0.25
CA GLY A 321 6.48 16.48 0.79
C GLY A 321 5.68 15.25 1.20
N ARG A 322 4.36 15.38 1.33
CA ARG A 322 3.45 14.24 1.58
C ARG A 322 3.56 13.19 0.48
N LYS A 323 3.57 13.61 -0.79
CA LYS A 323 3.74 12.70 -1.94
C LYS A 323 5.13 12.06 -1.95
N GLN A 324 6.19 12.79 -1.62
CA GLN A 324 7.54 12.25 -1.52
C GLN A 324 7.65 11.15 -0.46
N ILE A 325 6.97 11.33 0.69
CA ILE A 325 6.91 10.31 1.75
C ILE A 325 6.09 9.10 1.31
N ILE A 326 4.86 9.33 0.82
CA ILE A 326 3.95 8.26 0.39
C ILE A 326 4.58 7.42 -0.73
N SER A 327 5.30 8.05 -1.65
CA SER A 327 5.99 7.35 -2.76
C SER A 327 7.36 6.78 -2.36
N GLY A 328 7.75 6.90 -1.09
CA GLY A 328 9.02 6.39 -0.59
C GLY A 328 10.27 7.10 -1.13
N GLN A 329 10.13 8.25 -1.80
CA GLN A 329 11.25 9.02 -2.36
C GLN A 329 12.13 9.64 -1.26
N ARG A 330 11.52 10.15 -0.19
CA ARG A 330 12.21 10.82 0.92
C ARG A 330 11.52 10.46 2.23
N ARG A 331 12.31 10.28 3.30
CA ARG A 331 11.80 9.98 4.65
C ARG A 331 12.53 10.83 5.68
N PHE A 332 11.86 11.11 6.79
CA PHE A 332 12.53 11.66 7.97
C PHE A 332 13.29 10.56 8.69
N ASP A 333 14.40 10.93 9.33
CA ASP A 333 15.01 10.07 10.35
C ASP A 333 14.17 10.17 11.62
N ILE A 334 13.23 9.24 11.79
CA ILE A 334 12.30 9.24 12.91
C ILE A 334 13.01 8.63 14.11
N GLN A 335 13.61 9.49 14.93
CA GLN A 335 14.13 9.10 16.23
C GLN A 335 13.03 9.18 17.28
N TYR A 336 13.07 8.28 18.27
CA TYR A 336 12.10 8.27 19.36
C TYR A 336 12.26 9.52 20.24
N GLN A 337 11.20 10.32 20.31
CA GLN A 337 11.21 11.63 20.99
C GLN A 337 10.70 11.59 22.44
N GLY A 338 10.13 10.46 22.87
CA GLY A 338 9.67 10.28 24.24
C GLY A 338 10.82 10.02 25.22
N ASP A 339 10.50 9.46 26.38
CA ASP A 339 11.50 9.00 27.34
C ASP A 339 12.25 7.74 26.85
N PRO A 340 13.57 7.79 26.57
CA PRO A 340 14.35 6.61 26.21
C PRO A 340 14.10 5.35 27.04
N GLU A 341 13.81 5.47 28.35
CA GLU A 341 13.53 4.32 29.20
C GLU A 341 12.17 3.66 28.91
N LEU A 342 11.20 4.43 28.39
CA LEU A 342 9.85 3.98 28.04
C LEU A 342 9.72 3.51 26.58
N GLN A 343 10.84 3.41 25.85
CA GLN A 343 10.79 2.81 24.51
C GLN A 343 10.29 1.35 24.60
N PRO A 344 9.57 0.86 23.57
CA PRO A 344 9.26 -0.56 23.48
C PRO A 344 10.52 -1.41 23.64
N ILE A 345 10.41 -2.54 24.33
CA ILE A 345 11.53 -3.48 24.53
C ILE A 345 11.92 -4.02 23.16
N ARG A 346 13.19 -3.89 22.79
CA ARG A 346 13.69 -4.29 21.47
C ARG A 346 14.17 -5.74 21.48
N SER A 347 14.24 -6.36 20.30
CA SER A 347 14.65 -7.76 20.11
C SER A 347 16.05 -8.06 20.67
N TYR A 348 16.97 -7.10 20.62
CA TYR A 348 18.33 -7.23 21.12
C TYR A 348 18.48 -6.94 22.62
N GLU A 349 17.38 -6.80 23.36
CA GLU A 349 17.36 -6.55 24.81
C GLU A 349 16.75 -7.74 25.57
N SER A 350 17.27 -8.03 26.76
CA SER A 350 16.63 -8.98 27.66
C SER A 350 15.43 -8.33 28.34
N ALA A 351 14.20 -8.76 28.00
CA ALA A 351 12.97 -8.16 28.52
C ALA A 351 12.86 -8.18 30.06
N LEU A 352 13.35 -9.25 30.70
CA LEU A 352 13.38 -9.36 32.16
C LEU A 352 14.31 -8.31 32.76
N LEU A 353 15.52 -8.19 32.18
CA LEU A 353 16.54 -7.27 32.67
C LEU A 353 16.15 -5.81 32.43
N VAL A 354 15.52 -5.48 31.29
CA VAL A 354 14.99 -4.13 31.04
C VAL A 354 13.96 -3.76 32.12
N ARG A 355 12.99 -4.64 32.41
CA ARG A 355 11.96 -4.37 33.42
C ARG A 355 12.54 -4.22 34.83
N LEU A 356 13.51 -5.07 35.20
CA LEU A 356 14.18 -5.00 36.50
C LEU A 356 15.01 -3.72 36.61
N LEU A 357 15.88 -3.45 35.64
CA LEU A 357 16.76 -2.28 35.65
C LEU A 357 15.98 -0.97 35.57
N TYR A 358 14.83 -0.94 34.90
CA TYR A 358 13.92 0.21 34.92
C TYR A 358 13.34 0.46 36.31
N ARG A 359 12.95 -0.59 37.05
CA ARG A 359 12.49 -0.41 38.45
C ARG A 359 13.61 0.12 39.33
N VAL A 360 14.83 -0.40 39.16
CA VAL A 360 16.00 0.05 39.92
C VAL A 360 16.35 1.49 39.57
N SER A 361 16.43 1.83 38.28
CA SER A 361 16.72 3.21 37.84
C SER A 361 15.65 4.18 38.32
N SER A 362 14.37 3.82 38.21
CA SER A 362 13.25 4.61 38.71
C SER A 362 13.33 4.85 40.22
N LEU A 363 13.66 3.83 41.01
CA LEU A 363 13.81 3.95 42.46
C LEU A 363 14.98 4.86 42.84
N ILE A 364 16.13 4.72 42.17
CA ILE A 364 17.30 5.59 42.38
C ILE A 364 16.97 7.03 41.98
N ASN A 365 16.36 7.22 40.80
CA ASN A 365 15.99 8.54 40.29
C ASN A 365 14.97 9.23 41.21
N HIS A 366 14.02 8.49 41.79
CA HIS A 366 13.07 9.06 42.74
C HIS A 366 13.73 9.43 44.08
N ARG A 367 14.64 8.61 44.59
CA ARG A 367 15.30 8.83 45.89
C ARG A 367 16.36 9.93 45.85
N PHE A 368 17.15 9.99 44.77
CA PHE A 368 18.32 10.85 44.67
C PHE A 368 18.18 11.98 43.64
N GLY A 369 17.02 12.14 43.00
CA GLY A 369 16.78 13.13 41.94
C GLY A 369 17.24 14.55 42.31
N ALA A 370 16.80 15.06 43.47
CA ALA A 370 17.16 16.41 43.92
C ALA A 370 18.67 16.56 44.20
N HIS A 371 19.34 15.49 44.64
CA HIS A 371 20.79 15.51 44.87
C HIS A 371 21.56 15.48 43.55
N MET A 372 21.10 14.68 42.58
CA MET A 372 21.66 14.64 41.23
C MET A 372 21.52 16.00 40.53
N ASP A 373 20.37 16.66 40.66
CA ASP A 373 20.15 18.03 40.16
C ASP A 373 21.15 19.01 40.79
N ALA A 374 21.31 18.97 42.12
CA ALA A 374 22.23 19.84 42.84
C ALA A 374 23.70 19.61 42.45
N VAL A 375 24.14 18.36 42.27
CA VAL A 375 25.51 18.04 41.85
C VAL A 375 25.76 18.42 40.40
N CYS A 376 24.80 18.18 39.49
CA CYS A 376 24.91 18.57 38.08
C CYS A 376 24.95 20.09 37.88
N SER A 377 24.35 20.88 38.77
CA SER A 377 24.42 22.35 38.72
C SER A 377 25.80 22.93 39.10
N ARG A 378 26.70 22.12 39.68
CA ARG A 378 28.02 22.60 40.09
C ARG A 378 28.94 22.76 38.87
N PRO A 379 29.71 23.86 38.77
CA PRO A 379 30.72 24.03 37.74
C PRO A 379 31.98 23.18 37.98
N ASP A 380 32.08 22.57 39.17
CA ASP A 380 33.21 21.77 39.60
C ASP A 380 33.39 20.48 38.76
N PHE A 381 34.57 19.87 38.82
CA PHE A 381 34.88 18.57 38.22
C PHE A 381 33.81 17.48 38.46
N PRO A 382 33.34 17.21 39.70
CA PRO A 382 32.27 16.23 39.92
C PRO A 382 30.96 16.62 39.23
N GLY A 383 30.66 17.93 39.10
CA GLY A 383 29.48 18.39 38.39
C GLY A 383 29.56 18.18 36.87
N ARG A 384 30.76 18.26 36.28
CA ARG A 384 31.00 17.90 34.86
C ARG A 384 30.88 16.39 34.63
N LEU A 385 31.50 15.59 35.49
CA LEU A 385 31.43 14.13 35.44
C LEU A 385 29.98 13.63 35.60
N CYS A 386 29.26 14.18 36.57
CA CYS A 386 27.87 13.85 36.83
C CYS A 386 26.96 14.24 35.66
N ARG A 387 27.21 15.38 35.00
CA ARG A 387 26.52 15.76 33.76
C ARG A 387 26.80 14.77 32.62
N HIS A 388 28.02 14.26 32.45
CA HIS A 388 28.32 13.30 31.40
C HIS A 388 27.55 11.97 31.56
N PHE A 389 27.43 11.45 32.79
CA PHE A 389 26.74 10.18 33.03
C PHE A 389 25.22 10.28 33.19
N LEU A 390 24.71 11.40 33.72
CA LEU A 390 23.29 11.59 34.01
C LEU A 390 22.54 12.43 32.97
N SER A 391 23.26 13.27 32.20
CA SER A 391 22.64 13.98 31.08
C SER A 391 22.89 13.17 29.82
N ASP A 392 21.82 12.90 29.09
CA ASP A 392 21.87 12.19 27.82
C ASP A 392 22.79 12.97 26.85
N GLY A 393 23.99 12.42 26.61
CA GLY A 393 25.11 13.08 25.91
C GLY A 393 24.83 13.46 24.46
N ASP A 394 23.73 12.99 23.86
CA ASP A 394 23.32 13.29 22.49
C ASP A 394 22.51 14.60 22.38
N SER A 395 22.96 15.63 23.07
CA SER A 395 22.49 17.00 22.86
C SER A 395 23.28 17.68 21.72
N ALA A 396 23.53 16.96 20.62
CA ALA A 396 23.73 17.64 19.35
C ALA A 396 22.47 18.48 19.06
N PRO A 397 22.60 19.69 18.49
CA PRO A 397 21.44 20.53 18.23
C PRO A 397 20.47 19.78 17.32
N ARG A 398 19.37 19.28 17.91
CA ARG A 398 18.28 18.54 17.26
C ARG A 398 17.44 19.43 16.35
N LEU A 399 18.04 20.45 15.76
CA LEU A 399 17.40 21.24 14.73
C LEU A 399 17.34 20.38 13.46
N ASN A 400 16.12 20.12 13.01
CA ASN A 400 15.75 19.89 11.60
C ASN A 400 15.46 18.45 11.14
N GLN A 401 15.41 17.43 11.99
CA GLN A 401 15.18 16.05 11.50
C GLN A 401 13.70 15.62 11.45
N SER A 402 12.76 16.37 12.03
CA SER A 402 11.32 16.05 11.99
C SER A 402 10.44 17.26 12.34
N PRO A 403 9.14 17.26 12.00
CA PRO A 403 8.17 18.27 12.46
C PRO A 403 8.09 18.29 13.99
N LEU A 404 8.88 19.15 14.63
CA LEU A 404 8.96 19.27 16.09
C LEU A 404 7.87 20.21 16.61
N SER A 405 6.90 19.71 17.37
CA SER A 405 6.07 20.58 18.21
C SER A 405 6.97 21.27 19.25
N ARG A 406 7.05 22.61 19.17
CA ARG A 406 7.86 23.49 20.04
C ARG A 406 7.75 23.17 21.53
N ARG A 407 6.59 22.64 21.95
CA ARG A 407 6.28 22.22 23.33
C ARG A 407 7.24 21.16 23.91
N TRP A 408 7.96 20.41 23.08
CA TRP A 408 8.90 19.37 23.51
C TRP A 408 10.38 19.78 23.44
N SER A 409 10.71 20.77 22.59
CA SER A 409 12.08 21.29 22.48
C SER A 409 12.51 22.08 23.72
N GLU A 410 11.54 22.58 24.49
CA GLU A 410 11.78 23.49 25.62
C GLU A 410 11.73 22.79 26.99
N ARG A 411 11.58 21.45 27.07
CA ARG A 411 11.69 20.75 28.36
C ARG A 411 13.17 20.47 28.65
N PRO A 412 13.81 21.18 29.61
CA PRO A 412 15.14 20.79 30.06
C PRO A 412 15.05 19.35 30.59
N ARG A 413 15.73 18.42 29.91
CA ARG A 413 15.83 17.03 30.35
C ARG A 413 16.57 17.05 31.69
N ARG A 414 15.89 16.66 32.77
CA ARG A 414 16.50 16.54 34.10
C ARG A 414 17.59 15.46 34.08
N PRO A 415 18.72 15.66 34.78
CA PRO A 415 19.72 14.63 34.95
C PRO A 415 19.10 13.39 35.60
N ARG A 416 19.33 12.23 35.00
CA ARG A 416 18.74 10.97 35.43
C ARG A 416 19.63 9.80 35.05
N LEU A 417 19.64 8.79 35.90
CA LEU A 417 20.37 7.56 35.66
C LEU A 417 19.52 6.63 34.78
N SER A 418 20.05 6.20 33.63
CA SER A 418 19.42 5.17 32.80
C SER A 418 20.24 3.89 32.78
N LEU A 419 19.74 2.83 33.42
CA LEU A 419 20.41 1.53 33.47
C LEU A 419 20.06 0.63 32.28
N ARG A 420 19.09 1.01 31.45
CA ARG A 420 18.60 0.22 30.31
C ARG A 420 19.70 -0.29 29.39
N ARG A 421 20.77 0.48 29.16
CA ARG A 421 21.91 0.08 28.32
C ARG A 421 22.54 -1.25 28.76
N LEU A 422 22.55 -1.56 30.06
CA LEU A 422 23.08 -2.83 30.58
C LEU A 422 22.23 -4.04 30.20
N ALA A 423 20.98 -3.84 29.78
CA ALA A 423 20.08 -4.91 29.37
C ALA A 423 20.28 -5.39 27.92
N SER A 424 21.17 -4.77 27.15
CA SER A 424 21.41 -5.17 25.77
C SER A 424 22.26 -6.44 25.70
N PHE A 425 21.94 -7.36 24.78
CA PHE A 425 22.75 -8.57 24.60
C PHE A 425 24.18 -8.25 24.18
N ARG A 426 24.38 -7.17 23.42
CA ARG A 426 25.72 -6.69 23.06
C ARG A 426 26.54 -6.31 24.30
N THR A 427 25.98 -5.53 25.24
CA THR A 427 26.69 -5.18 26.48
C THR A 427 26.92 -6.40 27.35
N LEU A 428 25.95 -7.30 27.45
CA LEU A 428 26.11 -8.54 28.21
C LEU A 428 27.21 -9.43 27.62
N MET A 429 27.29 -9.54 26.30
CA MET A 429 28.31 -10.31 25.60
C MET A 429 29.69 -9.68 25.75
N VAL A 430 29.82 -8.35 25.63
CA VAL A 430 31.08 -7.64 25.90
C VAL A 430 31.53 -7.83 27.35
N LEU A 431 30.61 -7.70 28.32
CA LEU A 431 30.93 -7.96 29.73
C LEU A 431 31.40 -9.40 29.92
N LEU A 432 30.70 -10.37 29.33
CA LEU A 432 31.07 -11.78 29.39
C LEU A 432 32.47 -12.04 28.80
N LEU A 433 32.82 -11.41 27.68
CA LEU A 433 34.16 -11.49 27.09
C LEU A 433 35.23 -10.89 28.01
N ILE A 434 34.96 -9.73 28.64
CA ILE A 434 35.90 -9.09 29.57
C ILE A 434 36.13 -9.99 30.79
N TYR A 435 35.07 -10.57 31.36
CA TYR A 435 35.21 -11.52 32.48
C TYR A 435 35.92 -12.80 32.06
N GLY A 436 35.67 -13.30 30.84
CA GLY A 436 36.38 -14.46 30.29
C GLY A 436 37.88 -14.19 30.13
N LEU A 437 38.26 -13.03 29.58
CA LEU A 437 39.65 -12.59 29.48
C LEU A 437 40.29 -12.45 30.87
N GLY A 438 39.56 -11.86 31.82
CA GLY A 438 39.99 -11.74 33.21
C GLY A 438 40.29 -13.10 33.84
N ALA A 439 39.42 -14.08 33.63
CA ALA A 439 39.62 -15.45 34.11
C ALA A 439 40.85 -16.13 33.49
N ILE A 440 41.09 -15.94 32.18
CA ILE A 440 42.30 -16.44 31.50
C ILE A 440 43.56 -15.83 32.10
N LEU A 441 43.51 -14.54 32.46
CA LEU A 441 44.60 -13.82 33.12
C LEU A 441 44.68 -14.07 34.64
N SER A 442 43.90 -15.02 35.17
CA SER A 442 43.81 -15.36 36.60
C SER A 442 43.37 -14.20 37.51
N PHE A 443 42.68 -13.20 36.96
CA PHE A 443 42.04 -12.16 37.76
C PHE A 443 40.77 -12.71 38.43
N SER A 444 40.57 -12.33 39.68
CA SER A 444 39.30 -12.60 40.37
C SER A 444 38.17 -11.79 39.72
N PRO A 445 36.90 -12.26 39.75
CA PRO A 445 35.77 -11.49 39.25
C PRO A 445 35.65 -10.09 39.88
N VAL A 446 36.07 -9.95 41.14
CA VAL A 446 36.10 -8.67 41.86
C VAL A 446 37.14 -7.74 41.25
N SER A 447 38.35 -8.25 40.98
CA SER A 447 39.41 -7.49 40.31
C SER A 447 38.99 -7.03 38.91
N SER A 448 38.35 -7.91 38.12
CA SER A 448 37.80 -7.54 36.81
C SER A 448 36.69 -6.49 36.91
N SER A 449 35.81 -6.59 37.91
CA SER A 449 34.77 -5.58 38.17
C SER A 449 35.36 -4.20 38.49
N ILE A 450 36.41 -4.15 39.31
CA ILE A 450 37.13 -2.92 39.63
C ILE A 450 37.74 -2.30 38.37
N ILE A 451 38.36 -3.12 37.51
CA ILE A 451 38.95 -2.65 36.24
C ILE A 451 37.86 -2.06 35.33
N ILE A 452 36.71 -2.73 35.20
CA ILE A 452 35.59 -2.23 34.39
C ILE A 452 35.06 -0.90 34.93
N LEU A 453 34.87 -0.78 36.25
CA LEU A 453 34.40 0.46 36.87
C LEU A 453 35.43 1.59 36.73
N THR A 454 36.72 1.29 36.87
CA THR A 454 37.80 2.27 36.72
C THR A 454 37.93 2.73 35.26
N GLY A 455 37.85 1.81 34.31
CA GLY A 455 37.83 2.13 32.88
C GLY A 455 36.60 2.95 32.48
N GLY A 456 35.43 2.61 33.03
CA GLY A 456 34.19 3.38 32.83
C GLY A 456 34.29 4.79 33.41
N PHE A 457 34.89 4.95 34.59
CA PHE A 457 35.16 6.25 35.20
C PHE A 457 36.13 7.09 34.34
N LEU A 458 37.21 6.47 33.86
CA LEU A 458 38.20 7.12 32.97
C LEU A 458 37.61 7.52 31.61
N TYR A 459 36.67 6.74 31.07
CA TYR A 459 35.98 7.08 29.82
C TYR A 459 35.08 8.32 29.94
N GLY A 460 34.56 8.58 31.15
CA GLY A 460 33.73 9.76 31.43
C GLY A 460 34.50 11.02 31.80
N LEU A 461 35.83 10.93 31.94
CA LEU A 461 36.75 12.05 32.16
C LEU A 461 37.18 12.66 30.83
#